data_AF-A0A7X7JVA2-F1
#
_entry.id   AF-A0A7X7JVA2-F1
#
_cell.length_a   1.000
_cell.length_b   1.000
_cell.length_c   1.000
_cell.angle_alpha   90.00
_cell.angle_beta   90.00
_cell.angle_gamma   90.00
#
_symmetry.space_group_name_H-M   'P 1'
#
loop_
_entity.id
_entity.type
_entity.pdbx_description
1 polymer ?
#
loop_
_entity_poly.entity_id
_entity_poly.type
_entity_poly.pdbx_seq_one_letter_code
_entity_poly.pdbx_strand_id
1 'polypeptide(L)'
;MTTDDALKAWRDAAIAGGLPTPHRTRWQALRAGVVNLWEFEAAEYWYADGWAQLTGSNETGKSSLMALTTLIPWLADTSSDKIDTLGRSGKQFSYYVRPTGREGDRRDASASFYHGWLWVEYARVVDDEPEFFTTLLYASARTGSPKTNLTWCTAAGHRVSDGLRLTEGRDVVVPKAIDLPGFEVHPSATSYRAALASRLLGGSVDRLENVGKILKVTRTPKLGAQLDASFVTERLRDALPELNRSEVDRLAEGWDQLDQIRDDLQRARDAADEVAGFARRAWRPWLGAVLRLAADEAVSLQSDFDRVTRGEREAKERLAESRREEAELTRQQEVTQLSADTTRAEADALRASASYRDAEARSANARQAEVDA
;
A
#
# COMPACT_ATOMS: atom_id res chain seq x y z
N MET A 1 3.43 35.18 30.78
CA MET A 1 4.66 35.93 31.14
C MET A 1 5.06 36.80 29.98
N THR A 2 5.22 38.10 30.21
CA THR A 2 5.89 39.04 29.31
C THR A 2 7.30 38.53 29.01
N THR A 3 7.75 38.63 27.76
CA THR A 3 9.02 38.06 27.26
C THR A 3 10.22 38.48 28.13
N ASP A 4 10.19 39.69 28.68
CA ASP A 4 11.24 40.24 29.55
C ASP A 4 11.38 39.55 30.92
N ASP A 5 10.27 39.11 31.51
CA ASP A 5 10.32 38.39 32.79
C ASP A 5 10.83 36.96 32.59
N ALA A 6 10.46 36.33 31.45
CA ALA A 6 11.02 35.04 31.05
C ALA A 6 12.54 35.13 30.79
N LEU A 7 13.03 36.25 30.24
CA LEU A 7 14.45 36.50 30.02
C LEU A 7 15.23 36.79 31.30
N LYS A 8 14.58 37.12 32.42
CA LYS A 8 15.23 37.38 33.73
C LYS A 8 15.09 36.21 34.70
N ALA A 9 14.13 35.31 34.49
CA ALA A 9 13.86 34.17 35.37
C ALA A 9 15.10 33.31 35.66
N TRP A 10 15.96 33.05 34.65
CA TRP A 10 17.20 32.28 34.86
C TRP A 10 18.17 32.99 35.81
N ARG A 11 18.25 34.32 35.74
CA ARG A 11 19.12 35.15 36.57
C ARG A 11 18.60 35.18 38.00
N ASP A 12 17.30 35.37 38.16
CA ASP A 12 16.68 35.46 39.47
C ASP A 12 16.76 34.09 40.20
N ALA A 13 16.60 32.98 39.47
CA ALA A 13 16.87 31.64 39.98
C ALA A 13 18.34 31.47 40.41
N ALA A 14 19.30 31.94 39.59
CA ALA A 14 20.72 31.86 39.93
C ALA A 14 21.07 32.65 41.21
N ILE A 15 20.50 33.85 41.37
CA ILE A 15 20.71 34.70 42.55
C ILE A 15 20.10 34.07 43.80
N ALA A 16 18.91 33.48 43.68
CA ALA A 16 18.20 32.84 44.79
C ALA A 16 18.73 31.44 45.16
N GLY A 17 19.75 30.93 44.46
CA GLY A 17 20.29 29.58 44.66
C GLY A 17 19.37 28.46 44.14
N GLY A 18 18.40 28.80 43.29
CA GLY A 18 17.51 27.84 42.62
C GLY A 18 18.14 27.30 41.33
N LEU A 19 17.38 26.45 40.63
CA LEU A 19 17.75 25.94 39.31
C LEU A 19 16.85 26.53 38.22
N PRO A 20 17.31 26.66 36.96
CA PRO A 20 16.49 27.21 35.89
C PRO A 20 15.29 26.31 35.61
N THR A 21 14.12 26.89 35.33
CA THR A 21 12.88 26.17 35.06
C THR A 21 12.46 26.31 33.60
N PRO A 22 11.79 25.31 33.01
CA PRO A 22 11.28 25.45 31.65
C PRO A 22 10.06 26.38 31.57
N HIS A 23 9.86 26.96 30.39
CA HIS A 23 8.74 27.85 30.06
C HIS A 23 8.15 27.53 28.67
N ARG A 24 8.73 26.56 27.95
CA ARG A 24 8.32 26.18 26.60
C ARG A 24 7.77 24.77 26.56
N THR A 25 6.79 24.54 25.70
CA THR A 25 6.24 23.20 25.42
C THR A 25 7.18 22.33 24.58
N ARG A 26 8.11 22.96 23.83
CA ARG A 26 9.20 22.27 23.13
C ARG A 26 10.42 22.11 24.04
N TRP A 27 11.22 21.06 23.78
CA TRP A 27 12.52 20.89 24.44
C TRP A 27 13.41 22.12 24.27
N GLN A 28 14.00 22.54 25.37
CA GLN A 28 15.00 23.60 25.43
C GLN A 28 16.15 23.20 26.32
N ALA A 29 17.37 23.53 25.92
CA ALA A 29 18.53 23.37 26.78
C ALA A 29 18.43 24.39 27.93
N LEU A 30 18.63 23.92 29.16
CA LEU A 30 18.63 24.76 30.36
C LEU A 30 20.05 24.95 30.89
N ARG A 31 20.81 23.87 30.94
CA ARG A 31 22.17 23.85 31.49
C ARG A 31 23.04 22.86 30.76
N ALA A 32 24.33 23.10 30.83
CA ALA A 32 25.34 22.19 30.31
C ALA A 32 26.58 22.27 31.17
N GLY A 33 27.29 21.16 31.28
CA GLY A 33 28.47 21.13 32.11
C GLY A 33 29.36 19.93 31.91
N VAL A 34 30.46 19.96 32.64
CA VAL A 34 31.48 18.92 32.69
C VAL A 34 31.97 18.73 34.12
N VAL A 35 32.41 17.53 34.41
CA VAL A 35 32.98 17.12 35.70
C VAL A 35 34.24 16.35 35.41
N ASN A 36 35.37 16.78 35.99
CA ASN A 36 36.68 16.15 35.89
C ASN A 36 37.09 15.81 34.43
N LEU A 37 36.78 16.71 33.51
CA LEU A 37 37.21 16.64 32.10
C LEU A 37 38.00 17.89 31.76
N TRP A 38 39.14 17.69 31.09
CA TRP A 38 40.12 18.73 30.79
C TRP A 38 40.56 19.40 32.10
N GLU A 39 40.78 20.71 32.12
CA GLU A 39 41.18 21.45 33.32
C GLU A 39 39.99 21.84 34.22
N PHE A 40 38.82 21.21 34.03
CA PHE A 40 37.62 21.48 34.82
C PHE A 40 37.40 20.41 35.88
N GLU A 41 37.50 20.77 37.16
CA GLU A 41 37.04 19.94 38.28
C GLU A 41 35.52 19.80 38.21
N ALA A 42 34.82 20.93 38.17
CA ALA A 42 33.42 21.03 37.80
C ALA A 42 33.19 22.38 37.12
N ALA A 43 32.52 22.38 35.96
CA ALA A 43 32.14 23.60 35.28
C ALA A 43 30.75 23.42 34.66
N GLU A 44 29.86 24.38 34.89
CA GLU A 44 28.55 24.44 34.25
C GLU A 44 28.23 25.85 33.79
N TYR A 45 27.35 25.97 32.82
CA TYR A 45 26.77 27.22 32.37
C TYR A 45 25.30 27.02 32.03
N TRP A 46 24.53 28.10 32.16
CA TRP A 46 23.08 28.06 31.96
C TRP A 46 22.73 28.77 30.66
N TYR A 47 21.69 28.27 30.01
CA TYR A 47 21.13 28.87 28.82
C TYR A 47 20.03 29.86 29.21
N ALA A 48 20.14 31.08 28.72
CA ALA A 48 19.06 32.05 28.71
C ALA A 48 18.24 31.84 27.43
N ASP A 49 17.12 31.10 27.53
CA ASP A 49 16.22 30.85 26.39
C ASP A 49 16.91 30.18 25.16
N GLY A 50 17.90 29.32 25.41
CA GLY A 50 18.72 28.67 24.39
C GLY A 50 19.98 29.44 23.99
N TRP A 51 20.21 30.62 24.56
CA TRP A 51 21.41 31.42 24.33
C TRP A 51 22.40 31.25 25.49
N ALA A 52 23.69 31.11 25.16
CA ALA A 52 24.76 31.14 26.13
C ALA A 52 25.97 31.89 25.55
N GLN A 53 26.58 32.76 26.36
CA GLN A 53 27.78 33.50 25.96
C GLN A 53 28.90 33.25 26.97
N LEU A 54 30.03 32.72 26.48
CA LEU A 54 31.23 32.51 27.28
C LEU A 54 32.23 33.64 27.01
N THR A 55 32.45 34.50 28.01
CA THR A 55 33.41 35.61 27.95
C THR A 55 34.66 35.32 28.76
N GLY A 56 35.82 35.84 28.36
CA GLY A 56 37.08 35.67 29.10
C GLY A 56 38.31 35.82 28.21
N SER A 57 39.51 35.73 28.77
CA SER A 57 40.76 35.74 28.02
C SER A 57 40.89 34.51 27.10
N ASN A 58 41.83 34.55 26.15
CA ASN A 58 42.20 33.36 25.39
C ASN A 58 42.72 32.27 26.33
N GLU A 59 42.62 31.00 25.92
CA GLU A 59 43.12 29.83 26.67
C GLU A 59 42.43 29.52 28.01
N THR A 60 41.35 30.22 28.34
CA THR A 60 40.52 29.96 29.55
C THR A 60 39.57 28.76 29.43
N GLY A 61 39.71 27.93 28.38
CA GLY A 61 38.88 26.74 28.21
C GLY A 61 37.50 26.93 27.59
N LYS A 62 37.09 28.16 27.23
CA LYS A 62 35.76 28.45 26.62
C LYS A 62 35.43 27.54 25.44
N SER A 63 36.36 27.42 24.48
CA SER A 63 36.17 26.57 23.30
C SER A 63 36.13 25.08 23.65
N SER A 64 36.90 24.66 24.66
CA SER A 64 36.90 23.28 25.17
C SER A 64 35.55 22.93 25.80
N LEU A 65 35.02 23.82 26.64
CA LEU A 65 33.72 23.64 27.28
C LEU A 65 32.59 23.54 26.24
N MET A 66 32.58 24.42 25.23
CA MET A 66 31.62 24.31 24.12
C MET A 66 31.83 23.05 23.27
N ALA A 67 33.05 22.57 23.08
CA ALA A 67 33.28 21.31 22.34
C ALA A 67 32.63 20.14 23.08
N LEU A 68 32.86 20.05 24.39
CA LEU A 68 32.34 18.98 25.24
C LEU A 68 30.82 19.03 25.41
N THR A 69 30.18 20.19 25.36
CA THR A 69 28.77 20.35 25.74
C THR A 69 27.83 20.67 24.58
N THR A 70 28.25 20.49 23.32
CA THR A 70 27.39 20.79 22.16
C THR A 70 27.28 19.60 21.19
N LEU A 71 28.17 19.49 20.19
CA LEU A 71 28.02 18.49 19.12
C LEU A 71 28.26 17.07 19.60
N ILE A 72 29.18 16.87 20.54
CA ILE A 72 29.56 15.55 21.05
C ILE A 72 28.36 14.83 21.72
N PRO A 73 27.69 15.42 22.73
CA PRO A 73 26.52 14.78 23.35
C PRO A 73 25.33 14.68 22.39
N TRP A 74 25.21 15.56 21.39
CA TRP A 74 24.12 15.52 20.40
C TRP A 74 24.27 14.38 19.39
N LEU A 75 25.46 14.24 18.78
CA LEU A 75 25.74 13.27 17.72
C LEU A 75 26.27 11.93 18.22
N ALA A 76 26.57 11.82 19.51
CA ALA A 76 27.25 10.67 20.10
C ALA A 76 28.56 10.33 19.36
N ASP A 77 29.28 11.38 18.96
CA ASP A 77 30.42 11.28 18.06
C ASP A 77 31.57 12.14 18.58
N THR A 78 32.70 11.48 18.84
CA THR A 78 33.92 12.07 19.38
C THR A 78 35.03 12.18 18.32
N SER A 79 34.69 12.09 17.05
CA SER A 79 35.61 12.29 15.93
C SER A 79 36.14 13.75 15.91
N SER A 80 37.35 13.92 15.38
CA SER A 80 38.07 15.19 15.44
C SER A 80 37.30 16.33 14.77
N ASP A 81 36.47 16.06 13.76
CA ASP A 81 35.67 17.08 13.06
C ASP A 81 34.43 17.54 13.85
N LYS A 82 34.05 16.83 14.93
CA LYS A 82 33.01 17.26 15.89
C LYS A 82 33.60 18.03 17.06
N ILE A 83 34.85 17.71 17.41
CA ILE A 83 35.62 18.38 18.45
C ILE A 83 36.10 19.75 17.97
N ASP A 84 36.71 19.79 16.78
CA ASP A 84 37.23 20.97 16.14
C ASP A 84 36.56 21.14 14.78
N THR A 85 35.56 22.03 14.72
CA THR A 85 34.78 22.29 13.51
C THR A 85 35.62 22.90 12.37
N LEU A 86 36.83 23.40 12.64
CA LEU A 86 37.78 23.87 11.61
C LEU A 86 38.65 22.74 11.05
N GLY A 87 38.71 21.56 11.67
CA GLY A 87 39.54 20.43 11.25
C GLY A 87 41.06 20.69 11.30
N ARG A 88 41.50 21.77 11.96
CA ARG A 88 42.90 22.23 11.91
C ARG A 88 43.79 21.64 13.00
N SER A 89 43.21 21.23 14.13
CA SER A 89 44.02 20.84 15.30
C SER A 89 44.28 19.33 15.44
N GLY A 90 43.56 18.47 14.70
CA GLY A 90 43.69 17.00 14.80
C GLY A 90 43.46 16.45 16.21
N LYS A 91 42.79 17.21 17.09
CA LYS A 91 42.60 16.87 18.49
C LYS A 91 41.69 15.65 18.62
N GLN A 92 42.25 14.58 19.20
CA GLN A 92 41.49 13.42 19.62
C GLN A 92 40.75 13.71 20.92
N PHE A 93 39.60 13.06 21.14
CA PHE A 93 38.82 13.21 22.37
C PHE A 93 39.60 12.90 23.64
N SER A 94 40.59 12.00 23.56
CA SER A 94 41.50 11.67 24.66
C SER A 94 42.19 12.90 25.25
N TYR A 95 42.39 13.98 24.45
CA TYR A 95 42.90 15.27 24.92
C TYR A 95 42.10 15.85 26.10
N TYR A 96 40.78 15.66 26.11
CA TYR A 96 39.92 16.14 27.20
C TYR A 96 39.87 15.19 28.39
N VAL A 97 40.33 13.95 28.25
CA VAL A 97 40.23 12.96 29.34
C VAL A 97 41.55 12.85 30.09
N ARG A 98 42.68 12.81 29.37
CA ARG A 98 44.01 12.60 29.97
C ARG A 98 44.93 13.81 29.79
N PRO A 99 45.86 14.04 30.73
CA PRO A 99 46.93 15.00 30.58
C PRO A 99 47.79 14.67 29.36
N THR A 100 48.30 15.71 28.71
CA THR A 100 49.18 15.62 27.54
C THR A 100 50.64 15.45 27.91
N GLY A 101 51.02 15.71 29.16
CA GLY A 101 52.40 15.69 29.64
C GLY A 101 53.28 16.80 29.05
N ARG A 102 52.69 17.79 28.37
CA ARG A 102 53.39 18.94 27.80
C ARG A 102 53.48 20.07 28.82
N GLU A 103 54.54 20.87 28.72
CA GLU A 103 54.70 22.08 29.51
C GLU A 103 53.50 23.02 29.26
N GLY A 104 52.78 23.36 30.34
CA GLY A 104 51.54 24.16 30.29
C GLY A 104 50.23 23.39 30.51
N ASP A 105 50.25 22.05 30.54
CA ASP A 105 49.09 21.25 30.96
C ASP A 105 49.02 21.20 32.50
N ARG A 106 47.97 21.77 33.08
CA ARG A 106 47.86 21.92 34.55
C ARG A 106 47.32 20.68 35.26
N ARG A 107 46.95 19.64 34.52
CA ARG A 107 46.35 18.41 35.05
C ARG A 107 47.42 17.49 35.62
N ASP A 108 47.09 16.82 36.72
CA ASP A 108 47.97 15.85 37.36
C ASP A 108 48.24 14.66 36.44
N ALA A 109 49.51 14.47 36.05
CA ALA A 109 49.95 13.36 35.21
C ALA A 109 50.30 12.08 35.98
N SER A 110 50.30 12.13 37.31
CA SER A 110 50.67 11.00 38.19
C SER A 110 49.53 10.02 38.43
N ALA A 111 48.28 10.43 38.17
CA ALA A 111 47.12 9.56 38.34
C ALA A 111 47.19 8.34 37.39
N SER A 112 46.75 7.19 37.88
CA SER A 112 46.71 5.93 37.11
C SER A 112 45.41 5.77 36.31
N PHE A 113 44.38 6.55 36.65
CA PHE A 113 43.05 6.50 36.06
C PHE A 113 42.47 7.91 35.96
N TYR A 114 41.96 8.26 34.78
CA TYR A 114 41.33 9.53 34.48
C TYR A 114 39.90 9.28 34.05
N HIS A 115 38.94 9.99 34.64
CA HIS A 115 37.54 9.82 34.28
C HIS A 115 36.71 11.04 34.64
N GLY A 116 35.66 11.27 33.87
CA GLY A 116 34.81 12.43 34.02
C GLY A 116 33.52 12.33 33.23
N TRP A 117 32.64 13.30 33.45
CA TRP A 117 31.36 13.42 32.76
C TRP A 117 31.30 14.69 31.93
N LEU A 118 30.61 14.63 30.81
CA LEU A 118 29.96 15.79 30.21
C LEU A 118 28.46 15.56 30.18
N TRP A 119 27.69 16.63 30.27
CA TRP A 119 26.23 16.55 30.30
C TRP A 119 25.56 17.80 29.72
N VAL A 120 24.35 17.61 29.18
CA VAL A 120 23.45 18.68 28.75
C VAL A 120 22.04 18.38 29.26
N GLU A 121 21.48 19.31 30.00
CA GLU A 121 20.13 19.23 30.58
C GLU A 121 19.13 19.97 29.68
N TYR A 122 18.09 19.25 29.29
CA TYR A 122 16.95 19.77 28.55
C TYR A 122 15.69 19.69 29.41
N ALA A 123 14.76 20.61 29.16
CA ALA A 123 13.45 20.57 29.77
C ALA A 123 12.36 21.09 28.82
N ARG A 124 11.12 20.72 29.11
CA ARG A 124 9.92 21.29 28.49
C ARG A 124 8.77 21.30 29.50
N VAL A 125 7.68 21.98 29.17
CA VAL A 125 6.43 21.99 29.94
C VAL A 125 5.41 21.11 29.23
N VAL A 126 4.85 20.14 29.93
CA VAL A 126 3.76 19.26 29.46
C VAL A 126 2.68 19.26 30.53
N ASP A 127 1.44 19.59 30.16
CA ASP A 127 0.31 19.66 31.11
C ASP A 127 0.61 20.50 32.36
N ASP A 128 1.23 21.67 32.16
CA ASP A 128 1.71 22.61 33.18
C ASP A 128 2.79 22.08 34.14
N GLU A 129 3.30 20.87 33.93
CA GLU A 129 4.37 20.26 34.70
C GLU A 129 5.72 20.26 33.93
N PRO A 130 6.85 20.51 34.61
CA PRO A 130 8.16 20.48 33.99
C PRO A 130 8.64 19.05 33.79
N GLU A 131 9.01 18.73 32.55
CA GLU A 131 9.61 17.46 32.18
C GLU A 131 11.10 17.65 31.87
N PHE A 132 11.97 16.87 32.52
CA PHE A 132 13.42 16.96 32.40
C PHE A 132 14.02 15.76 31.66
N PHE A 133 15.04 16.02 30.86
CA PHE A 133 15.83 15.02 30.18
C PHE A 133 17.29 15.48 30.05
N THR A 134 18.22 14.67 30.54
CA THR A 134 19.64 14.97 30.52
C THR A 134 20.37 13.95 29.64
N THR A 135 21.23 14.45 28.76
CA THR A 135 22.15 13.64 27.98
C THR A 135 23.53 13.65 28.62
N LEU A 136 24.18 12.49 28.72
CA LEU A 136 25.45 12.37 29.42
C LEU A 136 26.43 11.48 28.67
N LEU A 137 27.72 11.79 28.80
CA LEU A 137 28.81 10.91 28.40
C LEU A 137 29.80 10.79 29.55
N TYR A 138 29.99 9.56 30.02
CA TYR A 138 31.10 9.22 30.89
C TYR A 138 32.30 8.82 30.04
N ALA A 139 33.44 9.44 30.30
CA ALA A 139 34.69 9.14 29.63
C ALA A 139 35.70 8.65 30.66
N SER A 140 36.49 7.63 30.31
CA SER A 140 37.56 7.14 31.15
C SER A 140 38.78 6.66 30.36
N ALA A 141 39.97 6.82 30.93
CA ALA A 141 41.23 6.39 30.37
C ALA A 141 42.17 5.90 31.48
N ARG A 142 42.97 4.88 31.18
CA ARG A 142 44.02 4.39 32.09
C ARG A 142 45.38 4.87 31.61
N THR A 143 46.26 5.18 32.54
CA THR A 143 47.66 5.54 32.24
C THR A 143 48.35 4.42 31.48
N GLY A 144 49.10 4.77 30.44
CA GLY A 144 49.75 3.80 29.54
C GLY A 144 48.83 3.14 28.52
N SER A 145 47.50 3.33 28.57
CA SER A 145 46.59 2.83 27.54
C SER A 145 46.30 3.91 26.48
N PRO A 146 46.38 3.59 25.18
CA PRO A 146 45.94 4.51 24.13
C PRO A 146 44.41 4.65 24.10
N LYS A 147 43.67 3.67 24.65
CA LYS A 147 42.21 3.58 24.55
C LYS A 147 41.51 4.49 25.57
N THR A 148 40.54 5.26 25.09
CA THR A 148 39.55 5.97 25.92
C THR A 148 38.24 5.20 25.85
N ASN A 149 37.68 4.84 27.01
CA ASN A 149 36.39 4.18 27.10
C ASN A 149 35.29 5.23 27.27
N LEU A 150 34.23 5.08 26.50
CA LEU A 150 33.09 5.98 26.46
C LEU A 150 31.83 5.22 26.87
N THR A 151 31.01 5.82 27.73
CA THR A 151 29.74 5.25 28.16
C THR A 151 28.66 6.31 28.03
N TRP A 152 27.78 6.12 27.04
CA TRP A 152 26.69 7.03 26.71
C TRP A 152 25.51 6.76 27.64
N CYS A 153 25.00 7.80 28.29
CA CYS A 153 23.92 7.67 29.27
C CYS A 153 22.85 8.75 29.05
N THR A 154 21.63 8.45 29.45
CA THR A 154 20.53 9.42 29.50
C THR A 154 19.84 9.36 30.85
N ALA A 155 19.31 10.48 31.33
CA ALA A 155 18.53 10.54 32.55
C ALA A 155 17.22 11.29 32.32
N ALA A 156 16.09 10.69 32.67
CA ALA A 156 14.78 11.34 32.64
C ALA A 156 14.28 11.62 34.06
N GLY A 157 13.64 12.77 34.28
CA GLY A 157 12.99 13.12 35.55
C GLY A 157 13.92 13.62 36.67
N HIS A 158 15.22 13.31 36.63
CA HIS A 158 16.22 13.81 37.57
C HIS A 158 17.17 14.81 36.92
N ARG A 159 17.63 15.78 37.73
CA ARG A 159 18.47 16.89 37.29
C ARG A 159 19.87 16.76 37.85
N VAL A 160 20.86 17.30 37.14
CA VAL A 160 22.23 17.33 37.68
C VAL A 160 22.28 18.27 38.88
N SER A 161 22.87 17.78 39.98
CA SER A 161 22.90 18.45 41.30
C SER A 161 21.55 18.47 42.04
N ASP A 162 20.49 17.92 41.45
CA ASP A 162 19.15 17.77 42.05
C ASP A 162 18.53 16.42 41.66
N GLY A 163 18.86 15.40 42.48
CA GLY A 163 18.54 14.00 42.22
C GLY A 163 19.69 13.22 41.57
N LEU A 164 20.30 13.73 40.48
CA LEU A 164 21.42 13.08 39.79
C LEU A 164 22.77 13.66 40.25
N ARG A 165 23.50 12.90 41.06
CA ARG A 165 24.86 13.26 41.53
C ARG A 165 25.92 12.60 40.67
N LEU A 166 26.81 13.42 40.08
CA LEU A 166 27.93 12.95 39.25
C LEU A 166 29.24 12.87 40.02
N THR A 167 29.30 13.46 41.22
CA THR A 167 30.43 13.41 42.14
C THR A 167 29.98 13.15 43.58
N GLU A 168 30.87 12.54 44.34
CA GLU A 168 30.80 12.44 45.80
C GLU A 168 32.09 13.08 46.37
N GLY A 169 31.99 14.33 46.81
CA GLY A 169 33.17 15.12 47.13
C GLY A 169 34.02 15.38 45.88
N ARG A 170 35.26 14.87 45.86
CA ARG A 170 36.17 14.96 44.71
C ARG A 170 36.13 13.74 43.80
N ASP A 171 35.48 12.66 44.21
CA ASP A 171 35.43 11.43 43.44
C ASP A 171 34.28 11.47 42.44
N VAL A 172 34.55 11.06 41.21
CA VAL A 172 33.55 11.01 40.14
C VAL A 172 32.81 9.67 40.20
N VAL A 173 31.49 9.74 40.28
CA VAL A 173 30.60 8.56 40.32
C VAL A 173 30.61 7.87 38.97
N VAL A 174 30.84 6.55 38.95
CA VAL A 174 30.81 5.76 37.72
C VAL A 174 29.37 5.43 37.32
N PRO A 175 29.05 5.27 36.01
CA PRO A 175 27.67 5.02 35.55
C PRO A 175 26.97 3.86 36.26
N LYS A 176 27.70 2.79 36.61
CA LYS A 176 27.16 1.60 37.28
C LYS A 176 26.70 1.83 38.72
N ALA A 177 27.16 2.90 39.36
CA ALA A 177 26.81 3.25 40.74
C ALA A 177 25.57 4.16 40.80
N ILE A 178 25.07 4.63 39.65
CA ILE A 178 23.89 5.48 39.57
C ILE A 178 22.66 4.57 39.45
N ASP A 179 21.97 4.39 40.57
CA ASP A 179 20.68 3.68 40.65
C ASP A 179 19.55 4.71 40.82
N LEU A 180 19.10 5.26 39.70
CA LEU A 180 18.02 6.25 39.65
C LEU A 180 16.99 5.85 38.59
N PRO A 181 15.69 5.98 38.88
CA PRO A 181 14.64 5.78 37.89
C PRO A 181 14.88 6.67 36.66
N GLY A 182 14.78 6.09 35.46
CA GLY A 182 14.98 6.84 34.22
C GLY A 182 16.44 7.16 33.88
N PHE A 183 17.43 6.71 34.67
CA PHE A 183 18.83 6.66 34.25
C PHE A 183 19.08 5.40 33.40
N GLU A 184 19.59 5.59 32.19
CA GLU A 184 19.82 4.53 31.22
C GLU A 184 21.24 4.58 30.68
N VAL A 185 21.93 3.44 30.71
CA VAL A 185 23.24 3.26 30.08
C VAL A 185 23.03 2.58 28.73
N HIS A 186 23.47 3.25 27.66
CA HIS A 186 23.27 2.78 26.30
C HIS A 186 24.39 1.83 25.86
N PRO A 187 24.07 0.69 25.22
CA PRO A 187 25.08 -0.29 24.78
C PRO A 187 25.97 0.24 23.64
N SER A 188 25.51 1.25 22.89
CA SER A 188 26.26 1.83 21.77
C SER A 188 25.91 3.30 21.54
N ALA A 189 26.76 4.00 20.79
CA ALA A 189 26.45 5.35 20.32
C ALA A 189 25.18 5.39 19.44
N THR A 190 24.92 4.31 18.67
CA THR A 190 23.73 4.19 17.81
C THR A 190 22.44 4.09 18.62
N SER A 191 22.41 3.24 19.66
CA SER A 191 21.24 3.11 20.53
C SER A 191 20.97 4.41 21.30
N TYR A 192 22.02 5.07 21.75
CA TYR A 192 21.91 6.39 22.37
C TYR A 192 21.34 7.44 21.41
N ARG A 193 21.82 7.51 20.16
CA ARG A 193 21.24 8.43 19.14
C ARG A 193 19.77 8.14 18.87
N ALA A 194 19.37 6.88 18.84
CA ALA A 194 17.96 6.50 18.67
C ALA A 194 17.10 7.00 19.84
N ALA A 195 17.58 6.85 21.08
CA ALA A 195 16.90 7.38 22.26
C ALA A 195 16.78 8.92 22.22
N LEU A 196 17.85 9.63 21.84
CA LEU A 196 17.83 11.09 21.67
C LEU A 196 16.86 11.54 20.58
N ALA A 197 16.89 10.90 19.41
CA ALA A 197 16.03 11.23 18.28
C ALA A 197 14.55 11.05 18.63
N SER A 198 14.22 9.92 19.28
CA SER A 198 12.87 9.67 19.76
C SER A 198 12.45 10.69 20.81
N ARG A 199 13.29 10.92 21.83
CA ARG A 199 12.92 11.74 22.99
C ARG A 199 12.88 13.24 22.72
N LEU A 200 13.92 13.78 22.09
CA LEU A 200 14.08 15.21 21.86
C LEU A 200 13.38 15.70 20.60
N LEU A 201 13.31 14.87 19.55
CA LEU A 201 12.79 15.27 18.24
C LEU A 201 11.47 14.59 17.86
N GLY A 202 11.04 13.55 18.59
CA GLY A 202 9.89 12.72 18.20
C GLY A 202 10.06 12.12 16.80
N GLY A 203 11.29 11.80 16.40
CA GLY A 203 11.62 11.47 15.01
C GLY A 203 12.76 10.47 14.84
N SER A 204 13.28 10.38 13.61
CA SER A 204 14.35 9.43 13.25
C SER A 204 15.74 9.94 13.58
N VAL A 205 16.70 9.00 13.62
CA VAL A 205 18.14 9.30 13.78
C VAL A 205 18.63 10.21 12.66
N ASP A 206 18.13 10.07 11.43
CA ASP A 206 18.50 10.94 10.31
C ASP A 206 18.18 12.41 10.59
N ARG A 207 17.02 12.68 11.23
CA ARG A 207 16.64 14.03 11.64
C ARG A 207 17.62 14.59 12.67
N LEU A 208 18.04 13.78 13.64
CA LEU A 208 19.04 14.15 14.65
C LEU A 208 20.38 14.50 13.98
N GLU A 209 20.82 13.68 13.03
CA GLU A 209 22.05 13.90 12.27
C GLU A 209 21.99 15.17 11.42
N ASN A 210 20.86 15.43 10.75
CA ASN A 210 20.67 16.64 9.95
C ASN A 210 20.70 17.90 10.80
N VAL A 211 20.03 17.92 11.96
CA VAL A 211 20.16 19.02 12.92
C VAL A 211 21.61 19.17 13.39
N GLY A 212 22.30 18.06 13.66
CA GLY A 212 23.71 18.09 14.03
C GLY A 212 24.63 18.65 12.94
N LYS A 213 24.34 18.38 11.65
CA LYS A 213 25.04 18.99 10.50
C LYS A 213 24.82 20.52 10.49
N ILE A 214 23.59 20.99 10.69
CA ILE A 214 23.27 22.43 10.76
C ILE A 214 24.01 23.09 11.94
N LEU A 215 23.98 22.46 13.12
CA LEU A 215 24.71 22.94 14.30
C LEU A 215 26.23 22.99 14.06
N LYS A 216 26.77 22.01 13.34
CA LYS A 216 28.19 22.00 12.97
C LYS A 216 28.54 23.18 12.05
N VAL A 217 27.74 23.41 11.01
CA VAL A 217 27.96 24.51 10.05
C VAL A 217 27.90 25.85 10.77
N THR A 218 26.84 26.10 11.54
CA THR A 218 26.63 27.38 12.26
C THR A 218 27.70 27.68 13.29
N ARG A 219 28.34 26.66 13.86
CA ARG A 219 29.46 26.79 14.81
C ARG A 219 30.80 27.15 14.14
N THR A 220 30.91 27.13 12.83
CA THR A 220 32.17 27.46 12.14
C THR A 220 32.49 28.95 12.34
N PRO A 221 33.58 29.30 13.05
CA PRO A 221 33.90 30.70 13.32
C PRO A 221 34.20 31.44 12.02
N LYS A 222 33.83 32.73 11.96
CA LYS A 222 33.85 33.61 10.77
C LYS A 222 32.73 33.39 9.73
N LEU A 223 31.62 32.74 10.10
CA LEU A 223 30.41 32.72 9.24
C LEU A 223 30.02 34.14 8.77
N GLY A 224 30.09 35.12 9.68
CA GLY A 224 29.81 36.53 9.37
C GLY A 224 30.72 37.19 8.32
N ALA A 225 31.92 36.66 8.07
CA ALA A 225 32.83 37.14 7.03
C ALA A 225 32.66 36.39 5.69
N GLN A 226 31.87 35.30 5.68
CA GLN A 226 31.53 34.48 4.52
C GLN A 226 30.00 34.34 4.38
N LEU A 227 29.23 35.35 4.81
CA LEU A 227 27.79 35.45 4.57
C LEU A 227 27.54 35.77 3.10
N ASP A 228 27.93 34.87 2.20
CA ASP A 228 27.25 34.77 0.93
C ASP A 228 25.94 34.04 1.22
N ALA A 229 24.81 34.69 0.95
CA ALA A 229 23.49 34.10 1.15
C ALA A 229 23.37 32.76 0.38
N SER A 230 24.12 32.62 -0.71
CA SER A 230 24.24 31.37 -1.47
C SER A 230 24.87 30.24 -0.66
N PHE A 231 25.99 30.48 0.06
CA PHE A 231 26.66 29.46 0.88
C PHE A 231 25.77 28.98 2.04
N VAL A 232 25.09 29.90 2.71
CA VAL A 232 24.16 29.54 3.80
C VAL A 232 22.96 28.75 3.23
N THR A 233 22.42 29.17 2.09
CA THR A 233 21.30 28.48 1.43
C THR A 233 21.70 27.10 0.94
N GLU A 234 22.88 26.94 0.35
CA GLU A 234 23.43 25.67 -0.11
C GLU A 234 23.66 24.72 1.07
N ARG A 235 24.27 25.18 2.16
CA ARG A 235 24.50 24.36 3.35
C ARG A 235 23.23 24.02 4.12
N LEU A 236 22.24 24.90 4.12
CA LEU A 236 20.92 24.59 4.67
C LEU A 236 20.16 23.61 3.77
N ARG A 237 20.29 23.72 2.44
CA ARG A 237 19.75 22.75 1.47
C ARG A 237 20.40 21.37 1.60
N ASP A 238 21.73 21.30 1.72
CA ASP A 238 22.48 20.06 1.97
C ASP A 238 22.08 19.40 3.30
N ALA A 239 21.61 20.20 4.26
CA ALA A 239 21.16 19.73 5.56
C ALA A 239 19.64 19.51 5.64
N LEU A 240 18.90 19.77 4.54
CA LEU A 240 17.52 19.31 4.45
C LEU A 240 17.51 17.77 4.44
N PRO A 241 16.48 17.14 5.01
CA PRO A 241 16.32 15.70 4.93
C PRO A 241 16.29 15.25 3.47
N GLU A 242 16.93 14.13 3.16
CA GLU A 242 16.62 13.40 1.94
C GLU A 242 15.10 13.11 1.94
N LEU A 243 14.44 13.31 0.79
CA LEU A 243 13.03 12.98 0.63
C LEU A 243 12.82 11.55 1.14
N ASN A 244 11.75 11.34 1.91
CA ASN A 244 11.44 10.04 2.47
C ASN A 244 11.32 9.02 1.34
N ARG A 245 12.32 8.14 1.19
CA ARG A 245 12.37 7.20 0.06
C ARG A 245 11.11 6.33 0.00
N SER A 246 10.54 5.98 1.15
CA SER A 246 9.27 5.23 1.21
C SER A 246 8.06 5.97 0.65
N GLU A 247 8.05 7.31 0.65
CA GLU A 247 7.00 8.11 0.01
C GLU A 247 7.22 8.21 -1.49
N VAL A 248 8.48 8.35 -1.92
CA VAL A 248 8.87 8.35 -3.33
C VAL A 248 8.58 7.00 -3.99
N ASP A 249 8.94 5.90 -3.33
CA ASP A 249 8.71 4.54 -3.80
C ASP A 249 7.20 4.25 -3.91
N ARG A 250 6.40 4.65 -2.90
CA ARG A 250 4.93 4.54 -2.97
C ARG A 250 4.33 5.36 -4.10
N LEU A 251 4.89 6.53 -4.39
CA LEU A 251 4.45 7.35 -5.51
C LEU A 251 4.75 6.63 -6.83
N ALA A 252 5.98 6.11 -6.99
CA ALA A 252 6.41 5.37 -8.17
C ALA A 252 5.55 4.13 -8.42
N GLU A 253 5.29 3.32 -7.38
CA GLU A 253 4.37 2.18 -7.46
C GLU A 253 2.95 2.61 -7.88
N GLY A 254 2.46 3.75 -7.37
CA GLY A 254 1.17 4.31 -7.77
C GLY A 254 1.12 4.74 -9.25
N TRP A 255 2.22 5.26 -9.79
CA TRP A 255 2.34 5.60 -11.22
C TRP A 255 2.38 4.35 -12.10
N ASP A 256 3.14 3.32 -11.71
CA ASP A 256 3.21 2.05 -12.43
C ASP A 256 1.83 1.36 -12.47
N GLN A 257 1.07 1.39 -11.37
CA GLN A 257 -0.31 0.89 -11.34
C GLN A 257 -1.24 1.67 -12.27
N LEU A 258 -1.09 2.99 -12.34
CA LEU A 258 -1.88 3.84 -13.23
C LEU A 258 -1.58 3.55 -14.71
N ASP A 259 -0.31 3.37 -15.06
CA ASP A 259 0.07 2.99 -16.42
C ASP A 259 -0.45 1.59 -16.79
N GLN A 260 -0.37 0.63 -15.87
CA GLN A 260 -0.94 -0.70 -16.06
C GLN A 260 -2.47 -0.65 -16.29
N ILE A 261 -3.20 0.15 -15.50
CA ILE A 261 -4.65 0.34 -15.68
C ILE A 261 -4.97 0.98 -17.04
N ARG A 262 -4.15 1.94 -17.49
CA ARG A 262 -4.31 2.56 -18.81
C ARG A 262 -4.14 1.54 -19.93
N ASP A 263 -3.14 0.67 -19.83
CA ASP A 263 -2.86 -0.36 -20.83
C ASP A 263 -3.93 -1.45 -20.83
N ASP A 264 -4.43 -1.86 -19.66
CA ASP A 264 -5.56 -2.78 -19.53
C ASP A 264 -6.83 -2.19 -20.15
N LEU A 265 -7.11 -0.90 -19.92
CA LEU A 265 -8.25 -0.21 -20.53
C LEU A 265 -8.13 -0.15 -22.05
N GLN A 266 -6.93 0.12 -22.59
CA GLN A 266 -6.72 0.14 -24.04
C GLN A 266 -6.94 -1.25 -24.64
N ARG A 267 -6.36 -2.30 -24.04
CA ARG A 267 -6.58 -3.69 -24.47
C ARG A 267 -8.06 -4.08 -24.45
N ALA A 268 -8.81 -3.66 -23.41
CA ALA A 268 -10.23 -3.93 -23.32
C ALA A 268 -11.04 -3.23 -24.43
N ARG A 269 -10.66 -2.00 -24.80
CA ARG A 269 -11.29 -1.26 -25.91
C ARG A 269 -11.01 -1.94 -27.25
N ASP A 270 -9.75 -2.29 -27.50
CA ASP A 270 -9.35 -2.96 -28.74
C ASP A 270 -10.08 -4.31 -28.90
N ALA A 271 -10.16 -5.09 -27.81
CA ALA A 271 -10.92 -6.35 -27.80
C ALA A 271 -12.41 -6.15 -28.07
N ALA A 272 -13.03 -5.11 -27.49
CA ALA A 272 -14.42 -4.79 -27.73
C ALA A 272 -14.67 -4.41 -29.20
N ASP A 273 -13.78 -3.63 -29.81
CA ASP A 273 -13.86 -3.24 -31.21
C ASP A 273 -13.69 -4.44 -32.16
N GLU A 274 -12.78 -5.37 -31.86
CA GLU A 274 -12.60 -6.61 -32.62
C GLU A 274 -13.85 -7.51 -32.53
N VAL A 275 -14.39 -7.72 -31.33
CA VAL A 275 -15.63 -8.51 -31.15
C VAL A 275 -16.80 -7.86 -31.89
N ALA A 276 -16.95 -6.54 -31.80
CA ALA A 276 -17.98 -5.82 -32.54
C ALA A 276 -17.78 -5.91 -34.06
N GLY A 277 -16.53 -5.88 -34.52
CA GLY A 277 -16.13 -6.10 -35.91
C GLY A 277 -16.51 -7.50 -36.40
N PHE A 278 -16.14 -8.54 -35.66
CA PHE A 278 -16.50 -9.92 -35.94
C PHE A 278 -18.02 -10.12 -35.97
N ALA A 279 -18.73 -9.57 -34.98
CA ALA A 279 -20.17 -9.66 -34.88
C ALA A 279 -20.87 -9.10 -36.12
N ARG A 280 -20.39 -7.94 -36.62
CA ARG A 280 -20.93 -7.28 -37.82
C ARG A 280 -20.57 -8.00 -39.12
N ARG A 281 -19.30 -8.40 -39.29
CA ARG A 281 -18.77 -8.87 -40.58
C ARG A 281 -18.96 -10.37 -40.81
N ALA A 282 -18.92 -11.19 -39.76
CA ALA A 282 -18.94 -12.65 -39.89
C ALA A 282 -20.18 -13.25 -39.22
N TRP A 283 -20.41 -12.94 -37.94
CA TRP A 283 -21.46 -13.61 -37.16
C TRP A 283 -22.86 -13.31 -37.67
N ARG A 284 -23.24 -12.03 -37.83
CA ARG A 284 -24.58 -11.64 -38.29
C ARG A 284 -24.91 -12.18 -39.69
N PRO A 285 -24.02 -12.09 -40.69
CA PRO A 285 -24.26 -12.71 -42.00
C PRO A 285 -24.43 -14.23 -41.92
N TRP A 286 -23.56 -14.92 -41.17
CA TRP A 286 -23.68 -16.37 -40.97
C TRP A 286 -25.00 -16.74 -40.31
N LEU A 287 -25.38 -16.05 -39.23
CA LEU A 287 -26.63 -16.28 -38.51
C LEU A 287 -27.84 -16.01 -39.40
N GLY A 288 -27.77 -14.97 -40.24
CA GLY A 288 -28.78 -14.69 -41.26
C GLY A 288 -28.90 -15.79 -42.32
N ALA A 289 -27.79 -16.38 -42.75
CA ALA A 289 -27.79 -17.50 -43.69
C ALA A 289 -28.40 -18.77 -43.06
N VAL A 290 -28.04 -19.09 -41.81
CA VAL A 290 -28.60 -20.23 -41.08
C VAL A 290 -30.11 -20.06 -40.88
N LEU A 291 -30.56 -18.87 -40.47
CA LEU A 291 -31.99 -18.58 -40.31
C LEU A 291 -32.75 -18.69 -41.64
N ARG A 292 -32.14 -18.27 -42.75
CA ARG A 292 -32.72 -18.43 -44.09
C ARG A 292 -32.86 -19.90 -44.47
N LEU A 293 -31.82 -20.70 -44.24
CA LEU A 293 -31.86 -22.14 -44.54
C LEU A 293 -32.99 -22.84 -43.77
N ALA A 294 -33.14 -22.54 -42.49
CA ALA A 294 -34.21 -23.08 -41.66
C ALA A 294 -35.60 -22.58 -42.08
N ALA A 295 -35.71 -21.32 -42.51
CA ALA A 295 -36.96 -20.78 -43.03
C ALA A 295 -37.37 -21.45 -44.36
N ASP A 296 -36.41 -21.66 -45.27
CA ASP A 296 -36.65 -22.33 -46.55
C ASP A 296 -37.10 -23.79 -46.33
N GLU A 297 -36.51 -24.49 -45.37
CA GLU A 297 -36.95 -25.85 -44.98
C GLU A 297 -38.38 -25.86 -44.45
N ALA A 298 -38.75 -24.91 -43.58
CA ALA A 298 -40.11 -24.78 -43.07
C ALA A 298 -41.13 -24.49 -44.17
N VAL A 299 -40.78 -23.62 -45.13
CA VAL A 299 -41.63 -23.30 -46.29
C VAL A 299 -41.80 -24.53 -47.20
N SER A 300 -40.75 -25.33 -47.41
CA SER A 300 -40.84 -26.57 -48.18
C SER A 300 -41.77 -27.58 -47.50
N LEU A 301 -41.62 -27.77 -46.19
CA LEU A 301 -42.48 -28.66 -45.41
C LEU A 301 -43.95 -28.22 -45.43
N GLN A 302 -44.21 -26.90 -45.35
CA GLN A 302 -45.56 -26.36 -45.49
C GLN A 302 -46.14 -26.61 -46.88
N SER A 303 -45.35 -26.41 -47.93
CA SER A 303 -45.77 -26.67 -49.31
C SER A 303 -46.08 -28.15 -49.55
N ASP A 304 -45.28 -29.04 -48.96
CA ASP A 304 -45.50 -30.49 -49.00
C ASP A 304 -46.78 -30.89 -48.25
N PHE A 305 -47.00 -30.29 -47.06
CA PHE A 305 -48.23 -30.49 -46.30
C PHE A 305 -49.48 -30.05 -47.08
N ASP A 306 -49.43 -28.88 -47.72
CA ASP A 306 -50.54 -28.37 -48.54
C ASP A 306 -50.81 -29.27 -49.76
N ARG A 307 -49.75 -29.81 -50.38
CA ARG A 307 -49.85 -30.77 -51.48
C ARG A 307 -50.50 -32.08 -51.04
N VAL A 308 -50.06 -32.64 -49.91
CA VAL A 308 -50.65 -33.88 -49.36
C VAL A 308 -52.11 -33.66 -48.98
N THR A 309 -52.43 -32.54 -48.34
CA THR A 309 -53.81 -32.18 -47.95
C THR A 309 -54.72 -32.05 -49.17
N ARG A 310 -54.23 -31.43 -50.26
CA ARG A 310 -54.96 -31.34 -51.52
C ARG A 310 -55.18 -32.72 -52.16
N GLY A 311 -54.13 -33.54 -52.19
CA GLY A 311 -54.21 -34.91 -52.70
C GLY A 311 -55.19 -35.77 -51.91
N GLU A 312 -55.24 -35.62 -50.58
CA GLU A 312 -56.21 -36.29 -49.72
C GLU A 312 -57.65 -35.86 -50.08
N ARG A 313 -57.87 -34.56 -50.29
CA ARG A 313 -59.18 -34.02 -50.67
C ARG A 313 -59.64 -34.54 -52.03
N GLU A 314 -58.78 -34.48 -53.05
CA GLU A 314 -59.07 -35.01 -54.38
C GLU A 314 -59.32 -36.52 -54.35
N ALA A 315 -58.56 -37.27 -53.56
CA ALA A 315 -58.79 -38.71 -53.38
C ALA A 315 -60.13 -39.00 -52.70
N LYS A 316 -60.53 -38.22 -51.69
CA LYS A 316 -61.85 -38.32 -51.05
C LYS A 316 -62.98 -37.98 -52.03
N GLU A 317 -62.81 -36.96 -52.86
CA GLU A 317 -63.79 -36.58 -53.89
C GLU A 317 -63.94 -37.70 -54.94
N ARG A 318 -62.84 -38.23 -55.48
CA ARG A 318 -62.87 -39.38 -56.40
C ARG A 318 -63.47 -40.63 -55.77
N LEU A 319 -63.18 -40.92 -54.51
CA LEU A 319 -63.78 -42.04 -53.80
C LEU A 319 -65.29 -41.84 -53.63
N ALA A 320 -65.74 -40.63 -53.34
CA ALA A 320 -67.16 -40.32 -53.24
C ALA A 320 -67.87 -40.45 -54.60
N GLU A 321 -67.23 -40.03 -55.68
CA GLU A 321 -67.72 -40.21 -57.05
C GLU A 321 -67.81 -41.69 -57.44
N SER A 322 -66.73 -42.46 -57.25
CA SER A 322 -66.70 -43.90 -57.52
C SER A 322 -67.76 -44.66 -56.72
N ARG A 323 -67.99 -44.30 -55.45
CA ARG A 323 -69.09 -44.88 -54.65
C ARG A 323 -70.47 -44.54 -55.18
N ARG A 324 -70.66 -43.34 -55.76
CA ARG A 324 -71.93 -42.96 -56.41
C ARG A 324 -72.14 -43.76 -57.68
N GLU A 325 -71.09 -43.92 -58.50
CA GLU A 325 -71.13 -44.75 -59.70
C GLU A 325 -71.42 -46.22 -59.36
N GLU A 326 -70.76 -46.78 -58.35
CA GLU A 326 -71.01 -48.14 -57.86
C GLU A 326 -72.46 -48.31 -57.40
N ALA A 327 -73.01 -47.35 -56.66
CA ALA A 327 -74.41 -47.38 -56.22
C ALA A 327 -75.39 -47.28 -57.40
N GLU A 328 -75.07 -46.49 -58.43
CA GLU A 328 -75.87 -46.37 -59.64
C GLU A 328 -75.85 -47.66 -60.46
N LEU A 329 -74.66 -48.23 -60.68
CA LEU A 329 -74.50 -49.51 -61.37
C LEU A 329 -75.20 -50.65 -60.63
N THR A 330 -75.13 -50.67 -59.30
CA THR A 330 -75.85 -51.64 -58.47
C THR A 330 -77.37 -51.51 -58.68
N ARG A 331 -77.90 -50.28 -58.68
CA ARG A 331 -79.32 -50.04 -58.97
C ARG A 331 -79.72 -50.48 -60.37
N GLN A 332 -78.88 -50.21 -61.37
CA GLN A 332 -79.12 -50.65 -62.75
C GLN A 332 -79.10 -52.18 -62.87
N GLN A 333 -78.18 -52.84 -62.15
CA GLN A 333 -78.16 -54.30 -62.06
C GLN A 333 -79.44 -54.84 -61.43
N GLU A 334 -79.90 -54.28 -60.31
CA GLU A 334 -81.17 -54.66 -59.67
C GLU A 334 -82.37 -54.51 -60.62
N VAL A 335 -82.47 -53.40 -61.35
CA VAL A 335 -83.53 -53.15 -62.33
C VAL A 335 -83.46 -54.14 -63.49
N THR A 336 -82.25 -54.41 -64.01
CA THR A 336 -82.04 -55.35 -65.12
C THR A 336 -82.37 -56.78 -64.67
N GLN A 337 -82.01 -57.15 -63.44
CA GLN A 337 -82.31 -58.45 -62.85
C GLN A 337 -83.82 -58.63 -62.68
N LEU A 338 -84.53 -57.62 -62.15
CA LEU A 338 -85.99 -57.60 -62.07
C LEU A 338 -86.62 -57.76 -63.45
N SER A 339 -86.14 -57.02 -64.46
CA SER A 339 -86.63 -57.13 -65.83
C SER A 339 -86.35 -58.50 -66.47
N ALA A 340 -85.20 -59.11 -66.15
CA ALA A 340 -84.87 -60.45 -66.61
C ALA A 340 -85.80 -61.48 -65.95
N ASP A 341 -86.06 -61.34 -64.65
CA ASP A 341 -86.97 -62.21 -63.89
C ASP A 341 -88.42 -62.07 -64.36
N THR A 342 -88.90 -60.86 -64.67
CA THR A 342 -90.24 -60.65 -65.26
C THR A 342 -90.34 -61.24 -66.66
N THR A 343 -89.34 -61.00 -67.52
CA THR A 343 -89.31 -61.57 -68.88
C THR A 343 -89.27 -63.10 -68.83
N ARG A 344 -88.54 -63.67 -67.86
CA ARG A 344 -88.50 -65.13 -67.63
C ARG A 344 -89.85 -65.65 -67.17
N ALA A 345 -90.50 -64.97 -66.23
CA ALA A 345 -91.85 -65.32 -65.78
C ALA A 345 -92.89 -65.21 -66.90
N GLU A 346 -92.80 -64.18 -67.76
CA GLU A 346 -93.64 -64.01 -68.95
C GLU A 346 -93.38 -65.12 -69.98
N ALA A 347 -92.12 -65.47 -70.23
CA ALA A 347 -91.75 -66.58 -71.12
C ALA A 347 -92.27 -67.93 -70.59
N ASP A 348 -92.17 -68.17 -69.28
CA ASP A 348 -92.69 -69.38 -68.65
C ASP A 348 -94.24 -69.40 -68.66
N ALA A 349 -94.90 -68.25 -68.47
CA ALA A 349 -96.35 -68.12 -68.62
C ALA A 349 -96.82 -68.35 -70.06
N LEU A 350 -96.09 -67.83 -71.05
CA LEU A 350 -96.34 -68.08 -72.47
C LEU A 350 -96.18 -69.57 -72.82
N ARG A 351 -95.13 -70.22 -72.31
CA ARG A 351 -94.93 -71.68 -72.45
C ARG A 351 -96.06 -72.48 -71.78
N ALA A 352 -96.58 -72.02 -70.64
CA ALA A 352 -97.69 -72.66 -69.93
C ALA A 352 -99.07 -72.36 -70.56
N SER A 353 -99.19 -71.36 -71.42
CA SER A 353 -100.44 -70.97 -72.08
C SER A 353 -101.02 -72.09 -72.95
N ALA A 354 -102.34 -72.15 -73.05
CA ALA A 354 -103.03 -73.18 -73.82
C ALA A 354 -102.71 -73.12 -75.33
N SER A 355 -102.49 -71.92 -75.87
CA SER A 355 -102.15 -71.72 -77.28
C SER A 355 -100.73 -72.19 -77.62
N TYR A 356 -99.73 -71.99 -76.75
CA TYR A 356 -98.37 -72.48 -76.98
C TYR A 356 -98.30 -74.01 -76.86
N ARG A 357 -98.95 -74.61 -75.86
CA ARG A 357 -99.04 -76.08 -75.74
C ARG A 357 -99.77 -76.73 -76.91
N ASP A 358 -100.81 -76.06 -77.43
CA ASP A 358 -101.53 -76.53 -78.62
C ASP A 358 -100.70 -76.38 -79.91
N ALA A 359 -99.88 -75.33 -80.02
CA ALA A 359 -98.92 -75.17 -81.12
C ALA A 359 -97.75 -76.17 -81.04
N GLU A 360 -97.21 -76.45 -79.84
CA GLU A 360 -96.17 -77.45 -79.63
C GLU A 360 -96.69 -78.85 -79.97
N ALA A 361 -97.90 -79.20 -79.51
CA ALA A 361 -98.57 -80.45 -79.89
C ALA A 361 -98.78 -80.55 -81.41
N ARG A 362 -99.18 -79.47 -82.08
CA ARG A 362 -99.30 -79.45 -83.55
C ARG A 362 -97.95 -79.59 -84.26
N SER A 363 -96.89 -78.97 -83.74
CA SER A 363 -95.53 -79.08 -84.31
C SER A 363 -94.89 -80.44 -84.07
N ALA A 364 -95.14 -81.06 -82.91
CA ALA A 364 -94.72 -82.44 -82.61
C ALA A 364 -95.47 -83.42 -83.50
N ASN A 365 -96.77 -83.23 -83.73
CA ASN A 365 -97.55 -84.02 -84.68
C ASN A 365 -97.06 -83.82 -86.13
N ALA A 366 -96.65 -82.61 -86.51
CA ALA A 366 -96.08 -82.35 -87.84
C ALA A 366 -94.69 -82.98 -88.01
N ARG A 367 -93.81 -82.95 -86.98
CA ARG A 367 -92.51 -83.64 -87.02
C ARG A 367 -92.64 -85.16 -86.98
N GLN A 368 -93.62 -85.70 -86.26
CA GLN A 368 -93.91 -87.13 -86.28
C GLN A 368 -94.42 -87.56 -87.67
N ALA A 369 -95.18 -86.70 -88.34
CA ALA A 369 -95.63 -86.92 -89.71
C ALA A 369 -94.51 -86.74 -90.78
N GLU A 370 -93.43 -86.01 -90.48
CA GLU A 370 -92.22 -85.89 -91.32
C GLU A 370 -91.18 -87.00 -91.09
N VAL A 371 -91.30 -87.79 -90.01
CA VAL A 371 -90.38 -88.91 -89.70
C VAL A 371 -91.00 -90.28 -90.05
N ASP A 372 -92.33 -90.37 -90.11
CA ASP A 372 -93.06 -91.59 -90.52
C ASP A 372 -93.49 -91.56 -92.01
N ALA A 373 -92.86 -90.70 -92.82
CA ALA A 373 -92.90 -90.65 -94.29
C ALA A 373 -91.47 -90.65 -94.84
#